data_AF-A0A4Q3YC98-F1
#
_entry.id   AF-A0A4Q3YC98-F1
#
_cell.length_a   1.000
_cell.length_b   1.000
_cell.length_c   1.000
_cell.angle_alpha   90.00
_cell.angle_beta   90.00
_cell.angle_gamma   90.00
#
_symmetry.space_group_name_H-M   'P 1'
#
loop_
_entity.id
_entity.type
_entity.pdbx_description
1 polymer ?
#
loop_
_entity_poly.entity_id
_entity_poly.type
_entity_poly.pdbx_seq_one_letter_code
_entity_poly.pdbx_strand_id
1 'polypeptide(L)'
;MDLRLGIRVIGVDTDQRPLTLDDGSHLGYDRKLVATGGRVRRLPDLGVNLDRVFNLRGLDDATRLRIRLDESKAQRGDAAHVAILGGGFIGCELASAARIMGLNESADPRAMAVNYTSSLLPLETFGNCPSRKFPSLLKLTDIPPADFR
;
A
#
# COMPACT_ATOMS: atom_id res chain seq x y z
N MET A 1 -9.72 11.79 28.10
CA MET A 1 -9.80 10.83 26.97
C MET A 1 -8.90 9.66 27.35
N ASP A 2 -9.45 8.45 27.44
CA ASP A 2 -8.66 7.23 27.67
C ASP A 2 -8.16 6.72 26.30
N LEU A 3 -6.86 6.50 26.15
CA LEU A 3 -6.22 6.07 24.91
C LEU A 3 -5.51 4.73 25.16
N ARG A 4 -6.01 3.67 24.51
CA ARG A 4 -5.45 2.33 24.60
C ARG A 4 -4.74 1.96 23.30
N LEU A 5 -3.43 2.21 23.25
CA LEU A 5 -2.59 1.83 22.11
C LEU A 5 -2.16 0.36 22.24
N GLY A 6 -1.87 -0.28 21.11
CA GLY A 6 -1.44 -1.68 21.09
C GLY A 6 -2.54 -2.70 21.39
N ILE A 7 -3.78 -2.26 21.65
CA ILE A 7 -4.93 -3.12 21.92
C ILE A 7 -5.80 -3.23 20.67
N ARG A 8 -6.09 -4.46 20.25
CA ARG A 8 -6.96 -4.72 19.10
C ARG A 8 -8.32 -5.20 19.58
N VAL A 9 -9.38 -4.56 19.10
CA VAL A 9 -10.74 -5.10 19.21
C VAL A 9 -10.89 -6.23 18.19
N ILE A 10 -11.16 -7.45 18.67
CA ILE A 10 -11.32 -8.67 17.85
C ILE A 10 -12.78 -9.14 17.76
N GLY A 11 -13.65 -8.64 18.63
CA GLY A 11 -15.07 -8.97 18.64
C GLY A 11 -15.93 -7.81 19.12
N VAL A 12 -17.17 -7.79 18.66
CA VAL A 12 -18.18 -6.85 19.12
C VAL A 12 -19.49 -7.59 19.31
N ASP A 13 -19.99 -7.59 20.54
CA ASP A 13 -21.35 -8.02 20.83
C ASP A 13 -22.25 -6.76 20.80
N THR A 14 -23.27 -6.79 19.95
CA THR A 14 -24.21 -5.66 19.77
C THR A 14 -25.38 -5.69 20.74
N ASP A 15 -25.66 -6.86 21.33
CA ASP A 15 -26.83 -7.11 22.15
C ASP A 15 -26.48 -6.88 23.62
N GLN A 16 -25.43 -7.54 24.10
CA GLN A 16 -24.91 -7.37 25.46
C GLN A 16 -23.94 -6.19 25.59
N ARG A 17 -23.44 -5.67 24.46
CA ARG A 17 -22.56 -4.49 24.37
C ARG A 17 -21.13 -4.59 24.97
N PRO A 18 -20.46 -5.75 25.07
CA PRO A 18 -19.01 -5.77 25.23
C PRO A 18 -18.27 -5.76 23.89
N LEU A 19 -17.10 -5.13 23.89
CA LEU A 19 -16.01 -5.39 22.95
C LEU A 19 -15.14 -6.52 23.50
N THR A 20 -14.66 -7.40 22.64
CA THR A 20 -13.61 -8.39 22.98
C THR A 20 -12.27 -7.87 22.49
N LEU A 21 -11.30 -7.79 23.39
CA LEU A 21 -9.95 -7.33 23.11
C LEU A 21 -9.02 -8.54 22.84
N ASP A 22 -7.88 -8.30 22.20
CA ASP A 22 -6.93 -9.34 21.82
C ASP A 22 -6.16 -9.96 22.99
N ASP A 23 -6.14 -9.28 24.14
CA ASP A 23 -5.66 -9.84 25.42
C ASP A 23 -6.70 -10.72 26.14
N GLY A 24 -7.88 -10.93 25.54
CA GLY A 24 -8.98 -11.70 26.10
C GLY A 24 -9.87 -10.93 27.08
N SER A 25 -9.56 -9.67 27.38
CA SER A 25 -10.41 -8.83 28.22
C SER A 25 -11.63 -8.28 27.47
N HIS A 26 -12.60 -7.78 28.23
CA HIS A 26 -13.82 -7.18 27.69
C HIS A 26 -13.96 -5.72 28.11
N LEU A 27 -14.49 -4.91 27.20
CA LEU A 27 -14.77 -3.50 27.43
C LEU A 27 -16.22 -3.18 27.09
N GLY A 28 -17.01 -2.80 28.10
CA GLY A 28 -18.39 -2.35 27.91
C GLY A 28 -18.47 -0.97 27.25
N TYR A 29 -19.54 -0.71 26.50
CA TYR A 29 -19.80 0.59 25.88
C TYR A 29 -21.30 0.95 25.88
N ASP A 30 -21.61 2.25 26.01
CA ASP A 30 -22.97 2.77 25.81
C ASP A 30 -23.23 3.09 24.34
N ARG A 31 -22.22 3.65 23.66
CA ARG A 31 -22.22 3.98 22.22
C ARG A 31 -20.85 3.65 21.63
N LYS A 32 -20.83 3.23 20.35
CA LYS A 32 -19.61 2.89 19.62
C LYS A 32 -19.50 3.65 18.30
N LEU A 33 -18.27 3.97 17.92
CA LEU A 33 -17.91 4.47 16.59
C LEU A 33 -16.90 3.50 15.98
N VAL A 34 -17.22 2.95 14.81
CA VAL A 34 -16.27 2.12 14.05
C VAL A 34 -15.40 3.05 13.22
N ALA A 35 -14.14 3.16 13.61
CA ALA A 35 -13.14 4.01 12.95
C ALA A 35 -11.86 3.23 12.60
N THR A 36 -11.99 1.96 12.23
CA THR A 36 -10.87 1.06 11.91
C THR A 36 -10.15 1.38 10.59
N GLY A 37 -10.66 2.35 9.83
CA GLY A 37 -10.12 2.75 8.53
C GLY A 37 -10.21 1.64 7.47
N GLY A 38 -9.47 1.81 6.38
CA GLY A 38 -9.34 0.81 5.30
C GLY A 38 -8.01 0.04 5.35
N ARG A 39 -7.95 -1.09 4.63
CA ARG A 39 -6.74 -1.89 4.37
C ARG A 39 -6.36 -1.80 2.89
N VAL A 40 -5.07 -1.98 2.58
CA VAL A 40 -4.61 -2.10 1.19
C VAL A 40 -5.26 -3.34 0.56
N ARG A 41 -5.82 -3.19 -0.64
CA ARG A 41 -6.26 -4.33 -1.44
C ARG A 41 -5.01 -5.07 -1.94
N ARG A 42 -4.82 -6.29 -1.47
CA ARG A 42 -3.76 -7.16 -1.98
C ARG A 42 -4.16 -7.69 -3.35
N LEU A 43 -3.22 -7.69 -4.28
CA LEU A 43 -3.41 -8.21 -5.62
C LEU A 43 -3.06 -9.71 -5.57
N PRO A 44 -4.03 -10.63 -5.75
CA PRO A 44 -3.82 -12.06 -5.53
C PRO A 44 -2.71 -12.66 -6.41
N ASP A 45 -2.57 -12.12 -7.63
CA ASP A 45 -1.66 -12.65 -8.66
C ASP A 45 -0.28 -11.97 -8.65
N LEU A 46 -0.10 -10.87 -7.91
CA LEU A 46 1.23 -10.40 -7.55
C LEU A 46 1.69 -11.23 -6.36
N GLY A 47 2.38 -12.33 -6.68
CA GLY A 47 2.83 -13.35 -5.75
C GLY A 47 3.17 -12.80 -4.35
N VAL A 48 2.53 -13.37 -3.34
CA VAL A 48 2.53 -12.95 -1.93
C VAL A 48 3.90 -13.07 -1.23
N ASN A 49 4.98 -13.27 -1.99
CA ASN A 49 6.28 -13.70 -1.47
C ASN A 49 7.47 -13.21 -2.31
N LEU A 50 7.34 -12.02 -2.88
CA LEU A 50 8.42 -11.39 -3.64
C LEU A 50 9.02 -10.28 -2.79
N ASP A 51 10.31 -10.38 -2.47
CA ASP A 51 11.09 -9.38 -1.71
C ASP A 51 11.06 -7.96 -2.30
N ARG A 52 10.46 -7.82 -3.49
CA ARG A 52 10.37 -6.61 -4.30
C ARG A 52 8.97 -6.01 -4.33
N VAL A 53 7.97 -6.61 -3.69
CA VAL A 53 6.59 -6.12 -3.68
C VAL A 53 6.25 -5.53 -2.30
N PHE A 54 5.92 -4.24 -2.29
CA PHE A 54 5.60 -3.49 -1.07
C PHE A 54 4.15 -3.02 -1.11
N ASN A 55 3.49 -3.02 0.04
CA ASN A 55 2.23 -2.31 0.22
C ASN A 55 2.51 -1.03 1.00
N LEU A 56 1.75 0.03 0.74
CA LEU A 56 1.87 1.29 1.47
C LEU A 56 0.51 1.63 2.10
N ARG A 57 0.45 1.88 3.42
CA ARG A 57 -0.78 2.31 4.11
C ARG A 57 -0.50 3.12 5.36
N GLY A 58 0.44 2.64 6.16
CA GLY A 58 0.86 3.25 7.42
C GLY A 58 2.31 3.73 7.38
N LEU A 59 2.72 4.34 8.49
CA LEU A 59 4.08 4.83 8.69
C LEU A 59 5.12 3.71 8.60
N ASP A 60 4.82 2.54 9.16
CA ASP A 60 5.73 1.38 9.13
C ASP A 60 6.00 0.92 7.70
N ASP A 61 4.95 0.88 6.86
CA ASP A 61 5.07 0.55 5.45
C ASP A 61 5.94 1.58 4.71
N ALA A 62 5.70 2.87 4.95
CA ALA A 62 6.46 3.96 4.35
C ALA A 62 7.95 3.89 4.74
N THR A 63 8.22 3.59 6.01
CA THR A 63 9.58 3.47 6.55
C THR A 63 10.31 2.29 5.91
N ARG A 64 9.67 1.12 5.83
CA ARG A 64 10.23 -0.07 5.17
C ARG A 64 10.50 0.21 3.69
N LEU A 65 9.52 0.79 2.99
CA LEU A 65 9.67 1.15 1.59
C LEU A 65 10.84 2.11 1.38
N ARG A 66 10.98 3.14 2.23
CA ARG A 66 12.05 4.11 2.14
C ARG A 66 13.44 3.47 2.24
N ILE A 67 13.64 2.61 3.25
CA ILE A 67 14.90 1.87 3.44
C ILE A 67 15.26 1.09 2.17
N ARG A 68 14.28 0.38 1.60
CA ARG A 68 14.49 -0.45 0.40
C ARG A 68 14.76 0.36 -0.86
N LEU A 69 14.11 1.51 -1.00
CA LEU A 69 14.39 2.47 -2.08
C LEU A 69 15.83 3.02 -1.98
N ASP A 70 16.26 3.42 -0.77
CA ASP A 70 17.61 3.93 -0.54
C ASP A 70 18.68 2.85 -0.79
N GLU A 71 18.47 1.63 -0.29
CA GLU A 71 19.35 0.49 -0.58
C GLU A 71 19.44 0.18 -2.08
N SER A 72 18.30 0.19 -2.77
CA SER A 72 18.25 -0.02 -4.22
C SER A 72 19.01 1.09 -4.97
N LYS A 73 18.87 2.35 -4.54
CA LYS A 73 19.60 3.48 -5.14
C LYS A 73 21.09 3.38 -4.88
N ALA A 74 21.51 2.98 -3.68
CA ALA A 74 22.91 2.78 -3.34
C ALA A 74 23.55 1.65 -4.17
N GLN A 75 22.81 0.56 -4.42
CA GLN A 75 23.33 -0.59 -5.17
C GLN A 75 23.36 -0.38 -6.69
N ARG A 76 22.36 0.33 -7.24
CA ARG A 76 22.15 0.41 -8.71
C ARG A 76 22.38 1.80 -9.30
N GLY A 77 22.60 2.82 -8.46
CA GLY A 77 22.78 4.19 -8.93
C GLY A 77 21.62 4.65 -9.81
N ASP A 78 21.92 5.13 -11.02
CA ASP A 78 20.89 5.62 -11.95
C ASP A 78 20.09 4.51 -12.63
N ALA A 79 20.51 3.25 -12.50
CA ALA A 79 19.71 2.08 -12.91
C ALA A 79 18.73 1.63 -11.82
N ALA A 80 18.53 2.41 -10.75
CA ALA A 80 17.53 2.12 -9.74
C ALA A 80 16.14 2.55 -10.22
N HIS A 81 15.23 1.58 -10.28
CA HIS A 81 13.89 1.76 -10.80
C HIS A 81 12.80 1.29 -9.83
N VAL A 82 11.64 1.94 -9.91
CA VAL A 82 10.42 1.58 -9.16
C VAL A 82 9.20 1.54 -10.09
N ALA A 83 8.37 0.52 -9.92
CA ALA A 83 7.06 0.38 -10.53
C ALA A 83 5.98 0.71 -9.48
N ILE A 84 4.99 1.52 -9.86
CA ILE A 84 3.92 1.95 -8.95
C ILE A 84 2.59 1.44 -9.48
N LEU A 85 1.89 0.67 -8.64
CA LEU A 85 0.66 0.00 -9.01
C LEU A 85 -0.53 0.80 -8.49
N GLY A 86 -1.12 1.57 -9.41
CA GLY A 86 -2.31 2.41 -9.18
C GLY A 86 -2.03 3.89 -9.36
N GLY A 87 -2.77 4.54 -10.26
CA GLY A 87 -2.64 5.98 -10.59
C GLY A 87 -3.53 6.90 -9.75
N GLY A 88 -3.84 6.53 -8.51
CA GLY A 88 -4.58 7.37 -7.57
C GLY A 88 -3.70 8.44 -6.94
N PHE A 89 -4.28 9.29 -6.07
CA PHE A 89 -3.58 10.39 -5.38
C PHE A 89 -2.24 9.93 -4.77
N ILE A 90 -2.28 8.85 -3.98
CA ILE A 90 -1.10 8.35 -3.28
C ILE A 90 -0.11 7.67 -4.23
N GLY A 91 -0.58 7.09 -5.34
CA GLY A 91 0.30 6.61 -6.40
C GLY A 91 1.08 7.75 -7.06
N CYS A 92 0.40 8.86 -7.38
CA CYS A 92 1.04 10.03 -7.98
C CYS A 92 1.97 10.75 -6.96
N GLU A 93 1.64 10.77 -5.67
CA GLU A 93 2.56 11.26 -4.62
C GLU A 93 3.82 10.39 -4.49
N LEU A 94 3.65 9.07 -4.49
CA LEU A 94 4.79 8.15 -4.42
C LEU A 94 5.69 8.27 -5.66
N ALA A 95 5.10 8.45 -6.85
CA ALA A 95 5.85 8.66 -8.09
C ALA A 95 6.67 9.95 -8.02
N SER A 96 6.09 11.03 -7.51
CA SER A 96 6.77 12.29 -7.27
C SER A 96 7.94 12.13 -6.28
N ALA A 97 7.69 11.46 -5.15
CA ALA A 97 8.71 11.19 -4.13
C ALA A 97 9.87 10.35 -4.68
N ALA A 98 9.57 9.29 -5.43
CA ALA A 98 10.59 8.45 -6.07
C ALA A 98 11.48 9.24 -7.03
N ARG A 99 10.88 10.14 -7.83
CA ARG A 99 11.62 11.01 -8.75
C ARG A 99 12.53 12.00 -8.01
N ILE A 100 12.08 12.56 -6.88
CA ILE A 100 12.91 13.42 -6.02
C ILE A 100 14.11 12.63 -5.45
N MET A 101 13.93 11.34 -5.17
CA MET A 101 15.02 10.44 -4.75
C MET A 101 15.99 10.05 -5.88
N GLY A 102 15.76 10.53 -7.11
CA GLY A 102 16.56 10.16 -8.27
C GLY A 102 16.33 8.73 -8.75
N LEU A 103 15.17 8.14 -8.43
CA LEU A 103 14.74 6.86 -8.98
C LEU A 103 14.00 7.09 -10.29
N ASN A 104 14.25 6.20 -11.24
CA ASN A 104 13.56 6.21 -12.51
C ASN A 104 12.28 5.38 -12.41
N GLU A 105 11.19 5.88 -12.98
CA GLU A 105 9.99 5.07 -13.18
C GLU A 105 10.33 3.91 -14.13
N SER A 106 9.71 2.75 -13.90
CA SER A 106 9.91 1.61 -14.78
C SER A 106 8.63 0.86 -15.05
N ALA A 107 8.50 0.51 -16.33
CA ALA A 107 7.56 -0.48 -16.83
C ALA A 107 8.08 -1.91 -16.62
N ASP A 108 9.36 -2.08 -16.26
CA ASP A 108 9.98 -3.38 -16.05
C ASP A 108 9.41 -4.03 -14.78
N PRO A 109 8.75 -5.19 -14.90
CA PRO A 109 8.23 -5.95 -13.77
C PRO A 109 9.30 -6.44 -12.78
N ARG A 110 10.58 -6.42 -13.16
CA ARG A 110 11.72 -6.69 -12.25
C ARG A 110 12.06 -5.51 -11.35
N ALA A 111 11.50 -4.33 -11.61
CA ALA A 111 11.60 -3.18 -10.73
C ALA A 111 10.85 -3.43 -9.42
N MET A 112 11.22 -2.69 -8.38
CA MET A 112 10.50 -2.79 -7.11
C MET A 112 9.07 -2.29 -7.31
N ALA A 113 8.07 -3.11 -6.97
CA ALA A 113 6.66 -2.79 -7.18
C ALA A 113 6.02 -2.31 -5.88
N VAL A 114 5.31 -1.19 -5.93
CA VAL A 114 4.57 -0.65 -4.78
C VAL A 114 3.08 -0.63 -5.06
N ASN A 115 2.33 -1.41 -4.30
CA ASN A 115 0.87 -1.49 -4.35
C ASN A 115 0.22 -0.56 -3.32
N TYR A 116 -0.71 0.26 -3.78
CA TYR A 116 -1.50 1.15 -2.92
C TYR A 116 -3.02 1.03 -3.15
N THR A 117 -3.53 0.15 -4.01
CA THR A 117 -4.95 0.20 -4.38
C THR A 117 -5.89 0.10 -3.16
N SER A 118 -6.71 1.15 -2.96
CA SER A 118 -7.67 1.27 -1.85
C SER A 118 -9.13 1.22 -2.33
N SER A 119 -9.38 1.22 -3.65
CA SER A 119 -10.73 1.26 -4.21
C SER A 119 -11.27 -0.13 -4.53
N LEU A 120 -12.54 -0.35 -4.19
CA LEU A 120 -13.38 -1.45 -4.67
C LEU A 120 -13.73 -1.36 -6.16
N LEU A 121 -13.27 -0.29 -6.84
CA LEU A 121 -13.53 -0.07 -8.26
C LEU A 121 -12.71 -1.06 -9.13
N PRO A 122 -13.26 -1.47 -10.28
CA PRO A 122 -12.51 -2.22 -11.29
C PRO A 122 -11.22 -1.47 -11.67
N LEU A 123 -10.16 -2.24 -11.98
CA LEU A 123 -8.86 -1.75 -12.44
C LEU A 123 -8.94 -0.78 -13.64
N GLU A 124 -10.08 -0.76 -14.33
CA GLU A 124 -10.36 0.06 -15.51
C GLU A 124 -10.68 1.53 -15.23
N THR A 125 -10.89 1.92 -13.96
CA THR A 125 -11.47 3.23 -13.62
C THR A 125 -10.45 4.38 -13.47
N PHE A 126 -9.15 4.11 -13.59
CA PHE A 126 -8.11 5.11 -13.31
C PHE A 126 -7.67 5.88 -14.55
N GLY A 127 -8.50 6.86 -14.94
CA GLY A 127 -8.26 7.75 -16.10
C GLY A 127 -7.89 9.20 -15.76
N ASN A 128 -7.60 9.54 -14.50
CA ASN A 128 -7.51 10.97 -14.11
C ASN A 128 -6.36 11.28 -13.12
N CYS A 129 -5.10 11.02 -13.50
CA CYS A 129 -3.94 11.67 -12.84
C CYS A 129 -3.70 13.03 -13.55
N PRO A 130 -3.78 14.18 -12.86
CA PRO A 130 -3.74 15.53 -13.46
C PRO A 130 -2.38 15.93 -14.05
N SER A 131 -1.37 15.10 -13.87
CA SER A 131 -0.03 15.26 -14.41
C SER A 131 0.09 14.52 -15.74
N ARG A 132 -0.20 15.22 -16.84
CA ARG A 132 0.03 14.78 -18.24
C ARG A 132 1.52 14.60 -18.61
N LYS A 133 2.37 14.20 -17.68
CA LYS A 133 3.82 13.97 -17.86
C LYS A 133 4.27 12.56 -17.44
N PHE A 134 3.34 11.60 -17.40
CA PHE A 134 3.63 10.22 -17.00
C PHE A 134 3.36 9.26 -18.18
N PRO A 135 4.33 9.05 -19.09
CA PRO A 135 4.14 8.23 -20.28
C PRO A 135 4.18 6.71 -20.02
N SER A 136 4.62 6.26 -18.84
CA SER A 136 4.83 4.83 -18.53
C SER A 136 3.95 4.28 -17.40
N LEU A 137 2.72 4.78 -17.27
CA LEU A 137 1.73 4.19 -16.37
C LEU A 137 1.20 2.89 -16.98
N LEU A 138 1.89 1.76 -16.78
CA LEU A 138 1.36 0.47 -17.23
C LEU A 138 0.10 0.14 -16.46
N LYS A 139 -0.93 -0.30 -17.18
CA LYS A 139 -2.03 -1.01 -16.55
C LYS A 139 -1.48 -2.33 -16.06
N LEU A 140 -1.77 -2.67 -14.81
CA LEU A 140 -1.36 -3.92 -14.18
C LEU A 140 -1.73 -5.17 -15.01
N THR A 141 -2.78 -5.08 -15.82
CA THR A 141 -3.26 -6.13 -16.73
C THR A 141 -2.28 -6.50 -17.82
N ASP A 142 -1.30 -5.64 -18.11
CA ASP A 142 -0.37 -5.80 -19.23
C ASP A 142 0.94 -6.48 -18.80
N ILE A 143 1.08 -6.80 -17.50
CA ILE A 143 2.26 -7.44 -16.94
C ILE A 143 1.89 -8.85 -16.47
N PRO A 144 2.40 -9.91 -17.11
CA PRO A 144 2.09 -11.26 -16.68
C PRO A 144 2.66 -11.54 -15.28
N PRO A 145 1.94 -12.27 -14.41
CA PRO A 145 2.37 -12.59 -13.04
C PRO A 145 3.76 -13.22 -12.93
N ALA A 146 4.22 -13.88 -13.99
CA ALA A 146 5.52 -14.53 -14.08
C ALA A 146 6.70 -13.55 -14.04
N ASP A 147 6.50 -12.30 -14.46
CA ASP A 147 7.61 -11.36 -14.63
C ASP A 147 7.99 -10.63 -13.34
N PHE A 148 7.20 -10.81 -12.27
CA PHE A 148 7.51 -10.28 -10.94
C PHE A 148 8.43 -11.21 -10.12
N ARG A 149 8.79 -12.40 -10.64
CA ARG A 149 9.67 -13.38 -9.96
C ARG A 149 11.14 -12.96 -9.91
#